data_AF-A0A310S952-F1
#
_entry.id   AF-A0A310S952-F1
#
_cell.length_a   1.000
_cell.length_b   1.000
_cell.length_c   1.000
_cell.angle_alpha   90.00
_cell.angle_beta   90.00
_cell.angle_gamma   90.00
#
_symmetry.space_group_name_H-M   'P 1'
#
loop_
_entity.id
_entity.type
_entity.pdbx_description
1 polymer ?
#
loop_
_entity_poly.entity_id
_entity_poly.type
_entity_poly.pdbx_seq_one_letter_code
_entity_poly.pdbx_strand_id
1 'polypeptide(L)'
;MRKEIIIYSIFLLIYVNANSDIKSKKKKSWRDKDIRDMTDADLEHLLDQWEENEEPLEPDELPEHLRPSPKIELSKLNMSDSDNVLKVTKKGKSVMMFVDTNEDMSNEEADTIMQIWQTSLRNNHIVTER
;
A
#
# COMPACT_ATOMS: atom_id res chain seq x y z
N MET A 1 -64.13 3.24 -24.44
CA MET A 1 -63.28 4.05 -23.53
C MET A 1 -62.35 3.20 -22.65
N ARG A 2 -62.83 2.26 -21.81
CA ARG A 2 -61.95 1.43 -20.96
C ARG A 2 -60.95 0.54 -21.71
N LYS A 3 -61.33 -0.05 -22.85
CA LYS A 3 -60.45 -0.92 -23.66
C LYS A 3 -59.31 -0.14 -24.35
N GLU A 4 -59.61 1.04 -24.88
CA GLU A 4 -58.60 1.93 -25.48
C GLU A 4 -57.54 2.36 -24.46
N ILE A 5 -57.95 2.70 -23.23
CA ILE A 5 -57.03 3.10 -22.15
C ILE A 5 -56.06 1.95 -21.78
N ILE A 6 -56.56 0.70 -21.78
CA ILE A 6 -55.72 -0.48 -21.51
C ILE A 6 -54.68 -0.69 -22.62
N ILE A 7 -55.07 -0.49 -23.89
CA ILE A 7 -54.17 -0.62 -25.04
C ILE A 7 -53.07 0.46 -24.99
N TYR A 8 -53.42 1.72 -24.70
CA TYR A 8 -52.44 2.79 -24.54
C TYR A 8 -51.51 2.56 -23.34
N SER A 9 -52.02 2.02 -22.24
CA SER A 9 -51.20 1.65 -21.07
C SER A 9 -50.20 0.53 -21.37
N ILE A 10 -50.60 -0.47 -22.17
CA ILE A 10 -49.72 -1.55 -22.62
C ILE A 10 -48.63 -1.01 -23.57
N PHE A 11 -48.99 -0.11 -24.48
CA PHE A 11 -48.02 0.50 -25.39
C PHE A 11 -47.00 1.37 -24.63
N LEU A 12 -47.44 2.09 -23.60
CA LEU A 12 -46.56 2.87 -22.73
C LEU A 12 -45.59 1.97 -21.95
N LEU A 13 -46.05 0.85 -21.42
CA LEU A 13 -45.21 -0.13 -20.71
C LEU A 13 -44.14 -0.74 -21.62
N ILE A 14 -44.49 -1.07 -22.86
CA ILE A 14 -43.53 -1.60 -23.86
C ILE A 14 -42.49 -0.54 -24.22
N TYR A 15 -42.90 0.72 -24.40
CA TYR A 15 -41.98 1.82 -24.70
C TYR A 15 -41.00 2.12 -23.55
N VAL A 16 -41.44 2.02 -22.30
CA VAL A 16 -40.57 2.19 -21.12
C VAL A 16 -39.55 1.06 -21.02
N ASN A 17 -39.96 -0.20 -21.24
CA ASN A 17 -39.04 -1.34 -21.26
C ASN A 17 -38.01 -1.27 -22.40
N ALA A 18 -38.39 -0.79 -23.59
CA ALA A 18 -37.46 -0.63 -24.69
C ALA A 18 -36.38 0.45 -24.43
N ASN A 19 -36.71 1.49 -23.65
CA ASN A 19 -35.76 2.55 -23.30
C ASN A 19 -34.82 2.17 -22.13
N SER A 20 -35.17 1.19 -21.29
CA SER A 20 -34.27 0.74 -20.22
C SER A 20 -33.07 -0.04 -20.76
N ASP A 21 -33.21 -0.76 -21.88
CA ASP A 21 -32.11 -1.54 -22.46
C ASP A 21 -31.02 -0.66 -23.11
N ILE A 22 -31.38 0.54 -23.60
CA ILE A 22 -30.43 1.48 -24.23
C ILE A 22 -29.43 2.05 -23.21
N LYS A 23 -29.79 2.10 -21.91
CA LYS A 23 -28.88 2.53 -20.84
C LYS A 23 -27.90 1.44 -20.40
N SER A 24 -28.06 0.19 -20.87
CA SER A 24 -27.10 -0.88 -20.67
C SER A 24 -26.00 -0.87 -21.74
N LYS A 25 -25.42 0.30 -22.02
CA LYS A 25 -24.17 0.35 -22.80
C LYS A 25 -23.11 -0.34 -21.95
N LYS A 26 -22.92 -1.65 -22.16
CA LYS A 26 -21.86 -2.45 -21.52
C LYS A 26 -20.59 -1.60 -21.57
N LYS A 27 -20.04 -1.23 -20.41
CA LYS A 27 -18.69 -0.66 -20.34
C LYS A 27 -17.82 -1.61 -21.15
N LYS A 28 -17.28 -1.15 -22.29
CA LYS A 28 -16.35 -1.94 -23.08
C LYS A 28 -15.28 -2.43 -22.11
N SER A 29 -15.07 -3.74 -22.08
CA SER A 29 -14.00 -4.29 -21.28
C SER A 29 -12.71 -3.66 -21.79
N TRP A 30 -11.74 -3.47 -20.90
CA TRP A 30 -10.41 -3.03 -21.28
C TRP A 30 -9.82 -3.91 -22.42
N ARG A 31 -10.21 -5.19 -22.46
CA ARG A 31 -9.89 -6.17 -23.52
C ARG A 31 -10.52 -5.88 -24.89
N ASP A 32 -11.55 -5.04 -24.95
CA ASP A 32 -12.27 -4.67 -26.17
C ASP A 32 -11.78 -3.34 -26.76
N LYS A 33 -10.72 -2.76 -26.18
CA LYS A 33 -10.08 -1.53 -26.70
C LYS A 33 -9.28 -1.87 -27.95
N ASP A 34 -9.22 -0.92 -28.88
CA ASP A 34 -8.31 -0.99 -30.03
C ASP A 34 -6.87 -0.76 -29.53
N ILE A 35 -5.91 -1.48 -30.09
CA ILE A 35 -4.48 -1.40 -29.76
C ILE A 35 -3.90 0.01 -29.93
N ARG A 36 -4.52 0.84 -30.77
CA ARG A 36 -4.10 2.23 -31.03
C ARG A 36 -4.58 3.21 -29.97
N ASP A 37 -5.59 2.83 -29.20
CA ASP A 37 -6.20 3.64 -28.13
C ASP A 37 -5.73 3.19 -26.73
N MET A 38 -4.82 2.20 -26.66
CA MET A 38 -4.24 1.76 -25.40
C MET A 38 -3.31 2.83 -24.84
N THR A 39 -3.57 3.23 -23.60
CA THR A 39 -2.74 4.19 -22.85
C THR A 39 -1.64 3.44 -22.10
N ASP A 40 -0.58 4.13 -21.64
CA ASP A 40 0.50 3.50 -20.86
C ASP A 40 -0.03 2.72 -19.63
N ALA A 41 -1.06 3.22 -18.95
CA ALA A 41 -1.70 2.52 -17.83
C ALA A 41 -2.41 1.20 -18.25
N ASP A 42 -2.86 1.12 -19.50
CA ASP A 42 -3.47 -0.09 -20.06
C ASP A 42 -2.40 -1.14 -20.39
N LEU A 43 -1.18 -0.70 -20.74
CA LEU A 43 -0.02 -1.55 -21.02
C LEU A 43 0.61 -2.09 -19.73
N GLU A 44 0.71 -1.27 -18.69
CA GLU A 44 1.17 -1.70 -17.36
C GLU A 44 0.25 -2.78 -16.78
N HIS A 45 -1.06 -2.59 -16.87
CA HIS A 45 -2.02 -3.60 -16.42
C HIS A 45 -1.95 -4.91 -17.21
N LEU A 46 -1.57 -4.86 -18.49
CA LEU A 46 -1.27 -6.07 -19.26
C LEU A 46 -0.02 -6.75 -18.79
N LEU A 47 1.05 -5.97 -18.59
CA LEU A 47 2.32 -6.46 -18.11
C LEU A 47 2.12 -7.21 -16.79
N ASP A 48 1.37 -6.64 -15.86
CA ASP A 48 0.98 -7.30 -14.61
C ASP A 48 0.26 -8.64 -14.84
N GLN A 49 -0.69 -8.71 -15.79
CA GLN A 49 -1.41 -9.96 -16.12
C GLN A 49 -0.52 -11.01 -16.79
N TRP A 50 0.49 -10.57 -17.55
CA TRP A 50 1.48 -11.46 -18.14
C TRP A 50 2.42 -12.00 -17.06
N GLU A 51 2.92 -11.12 -16.19
CA GLU A 51 3.80 -11.47 -15.06
C GLU A 51 3.11 -12.35 -14.01
N GLU A 52 1.79 -12.21 -13.80
CA GLU A 52 1.01 -13.04 -12.87
C GLU A 52 1.02 -14.54 -13.22
N ASN A 53 1.22 -14.89 -14.50
CA ASN A 53 1.26 -16.27 -14.97
C ASN A 53 2.68 -16.86 -15.07
N GLU A 54 3.72 -16.06 -14.82
CA GLU A 54 5.10 -16.52 -14.75
C GLU A 54 5.43 -17.08 -13.35
N GLU A 55 6.42 -17.97 -13.28
CA GLU A 55 6.81 -18.59 -12.01
C GLU A 55 7.23 -17.50 -11.01
N PRO A 56 6.72 -17.51 -9.76
CA PRO A 56 7.02 -16.45 -8.80
C PRO A 56 8.55 -16.33 -8.67
N LEU A 57 9.05 -15.14 -8.98
CA LEU A 57 10.47 -14.81 -8.94
C LEU A 57 11.12 -15.36 -7.65
N GLU A 58 12.34 -15.88 -7.77
CA GLU A 58 13.05 -16.38 -6.59
C GLU A 58 13.20 -15.25 -5.55
N PRO A 59 13.14 -15.55 -4.23
CA PRO A 59 13.14 -14.55 -3.16
C PRO A 59 14.30 -13.55 -3.20
N ASP A 60 15.39 -13.88 -3.90
CA ASP A 60 16.57 -13.05 -4.07
C ASP A 60 16.45 -12.03 -5.22
N GLU A 61 15.62 -12.31 -6.23
CA GLU A 61 15.33 -11.41 -7.37
C GLU A 61 14.17 -10.45 -7.08
N LEU A 62 13.41 -10.69 -6.01
CA LEU A 62 12.35 -9.79 -5.56
C LEU A 62 12.92 -8.42 -5.14
N PRO A 63 12.20 -7.32 -5.47
CA PRO A 63 12.45 -6.02 -4.87
C PRO A 63 12.57 -6.12 -3.35
N GLU A 64 13.47 -5.32 -2.77
CA GLU A 64 13.83 -5.41 -1.35
C GLU A 64 12.61 -5.34 -0.39
N HIS A 65 11.51 -4.71 -0.80
CA HIS A 65 10.27 -4.58 -0.03
C HIS A 65 9.37 -5.83 -0.03
N LEU A 66 9.52 -6.74 -1.01
CA LEU A 66 8.76 -8.00 -1.10
C LEU A 66 9.54 -9.20 -0.57
N ARG A 67 10.84 -9.04 -0.29
CA ARG A 67 11.62 -10.13 0.30
C ARG A 67 11.08 -10.47 1.69
N PRO A 68 10.81 -11.76 1.97
CA PRO A 68 10.40 -12.16 3.29
C PRO A 68 11.50 -11.80 4.29
N SER A 69 11.14 -11.06 5.35
CA SER A 69 12.09 -10.78 6.42
C SER A 69 12.64 -12.10 6.97
N PRO A 70 13.96 -12.19 7.23
CA PRO A 70 14.57 -13.42 7.70
C PRO A 70 13.85 -13.93 8.96
N LYS A 71 13.47 -15.21 8.96
CA LYS A 71 12.78 -15.85 10.08
C LYS A 71 13.75 -15.95 11.26
N ILE A 72 13.58 -15.05 12.22
CA ILE A 72 14.34 -15.09 13.47
C ILE A 72 13.71 -16.14 14.38
N GLU A 73 14.47 -17.17 14.71
CA GLU A 73 14.06 -18.18 15.69
C GLU A 73 14.19 -17.61 17.11
N LEU A 74 13.11 -17.04 17.63
CA LEU A 74 13.04 -16.45 18.98
C LEU A 74 13.31 -17.46 20.11
N SER A 75 13.14 -18.76 19.85
CA SER A 75 13.34 -19.83 20.83
C SER A 75 14.81 -20.06 21.24
N LYS A 76 15.77 -19.59 20.43
CA LYS A 76 17.22 -19.72 20.70
C LYS A 76 17.81 -18.44 21.28
N LEU A 77 17.02 -17.38 21.44
CA LEU A 77 17.49 -16.10 21.96
C LEU A 77 17.25 -16.01 23.46
N ASN A 78 18.27 -15.62 24.20
CA ASN A 78 18.13 -15.26 25.61
C ASN A 78 17.33 -13.97 25.69
N MET A 79 16.06 -14.06 26.07
CA MET A 79 15.13 -12.92 26.20
C MET A 79 15.46 -11.99 27.38
N SER A 80 16.44 -12.37 28.22
CA SER A 80 16.91 -11.56 29.34
C SER A 80 17.72 -10.32 28.92
N ASP A 81 18.38 -10.38 27.75
CA ASP A 81 19.15 -9.25 27.21
C ASP A 81 18.36 -8.54 26.11
N SER A 82 17.68 -7.45 26.48
CA SER A 82 16.88 -6.63 25.56
C SER A 82 17.68 -6.15 24.35
N ASP A 83 18.95 -5.78 24.54
CA ASP A 83 19.81 -5.27 23.48
C ASP A 83 20.15 -6.33 22.44
N ASN A 84 20.35 -7.57 22.88
CA ASN A 84 20.66 -8.68 21.98
C ASN A 84 19.43 -9.07 21.17
N VAL A 85 18.25 -9.02 21.79
CA VAL A 85 16.97 -9.20 21.08
C VAL A 85 16.76 -8.09 20.04
N LEU A 86 17.04 -6.83 20.37
CA LEU A 86 16.92 -5.71 19.42
C LEU A 86 17.89 -5.85 18.24
N LYS A 87 19.14 -6.23 18.51
CA LYS A 87 20.17 -6.43 17.48
C LYS A 87 19.79 -7.52 16.48
N VAL A 88 19.17 -8.60 16.94
CA VAL A 88 18.78 -9.71 16.06
C VAL A 88 17.47 -9.40 15.32
N THR A 89 16.53 -8.69 15.94
CA THR A 89 15.19 -8.44 15.37
C THR A 89 15.11 -7.26 14.42
N LYS A 90 15.96 -6.24 14.61
CA LYS A 90 15.89 -4.98 13.85
C LYS A 90 17.17 -4.68 13.07
N LYS A 91 18.03 -5.68 12.84
CA LYS A 91 19.23 -5.52 12.00
C LYS A 91 18.86 -4.97 10.62
N GLY A 92 19.43 -3.83 10.26
CA GLY A 92 19.20 -3.18 8.96
C GLY A 92 17.89 -2.40 8.83
N LYS A 93 17.10 -2.28 9.91
CA LYS A 93 15.88 -1.46 9.95
C LYS A 93 16.11 -0.25 10.85
N SER A 94 15.52 0.90 10.51
CA SER A 94 15.47 2.04 11.41
C SER A 94 14.60 1.71 12.64
N VAL A 95 15.04 2.15 13.81
CA VAL A 95 14.31 1.98 15.08
C VAL A 95 14.04 3.36 15.65
N MET A 96 12.76 3.66 15.88
CA MET A 96 12.33 4.90 16.53
C MET A 96 12.35 4.71 18.04
N MET A 97 12.91 5.69 18.76
CA MET A 97 12.96 5.72 20.23
C MET A 97 12.28 6.98 20.73
N PHE A 98 11.46 6.85 21.77
CA PHE A 98 10.87 7.97 22.49
C PHE A 98 11.69 8.22 23.75
N VAL A 99 12.04 9.48 23.97
CA VAL A 99 12.88 9.91 25.09
C VAL A 99 12.16 11.05 25.79
N ASP A 100 11.88 10.86 27.07
CA ASP A 100 11.37 11.92 27.91
C ASP A 100 12.55 12.65 28.58
N THR A 101 12.55 13.99 28.49
CA THR A 101 13.47 14.84 29.24
C THR A 101 12.92 15.13 30.64
N ASN A 102 13.74 15.71 31.52
CA ASN A 102 13.30 16.10 32.85
C ASN A 102 12.08 17.05 32.77
N GLU A 103 11.09 16.86 33.66
CA GLU A 103 9.82 17.60 33.67
C GLU A 103 10.00 19.11 33.95
N ASP A 104 11.07 19.49 34.64
CA ASP A 104 11.36 20.87 35.03
C ASP A 104 12.02 21.72 33.91
N MET A 105 12.35 21.10 32.78
CA MET A 105 13.15 21.73 31.72
C MET A 105 12.28 22.49 30.71
N SER A 106 12.75 23.67 30.26
CA SER A 106 12.08 24.42 29.19
C SER A 106 12.21 23.71 27.84
N ASN A 107 11.24 23.91 26.94
CA ASN A 107 11.29 23.36 25.57
C ASN A 107 12.57 23.76 24.81
N GLU A 108 13.07 24.97 25.04
CA GLU A 108 14.31 25.47 24.39
C GLU A 108 15.57 24.74 24.90
N GLU A 109 15.60 24.43 26.19
CA GLU A 109 16.70 23.68 26.82
C GLU A 109 16.68 22.22 26.36
N ALA A 110 15.48 21.61 26.28
CA ALA A 110 15.30 20.26 25.76
C ALA A 110 15.77 20.13 24.30
N ASP A 111 15.42 21.08 23.43
CA ASP A 111 15.87 21.09 22.03
C ASP A 111 17.40 21.21 21.93
N THR A 112 18.01 22.06 22.77
CA THR A 112 19.46 22.22 22.83
C THR A 112 20.15 20.92 23.24
N ILE A 113 19.64 20.23 24.26
CA ILE A 113 20.20 18.94 24.71
C ILE A 113 20.04 17.87 23.63
N MET A 114 18.86 17.78 22.99
CA MET A 114 18.65 16.84 21.88
C MET A 114 19.59 17.11 20.71
N GLN A 115 19.88 18.36 20.39
CA GLN A 115 20.84 18.72 19.35
C GLN A 115 22.28 18.30 19.71
N ILE A 116 22.68 18.46 20.98
CA ILE A 116 23.99 18.00 21.46
C ILE A 116 24.09 16.48 21.34
N TRP A 117 23.03 15.75 21.73
CA TRP A 117 22.99 14.30 21.63
C TRP A 117 23.02 13.82 20.18
N GLN A 118 22.23 14.43 19.29
CA GLN A 118 22.25 14.12 17.86
C GLN A 118 23.66 14.31 17.27
N THR A 119 24.33 15.41 17.63
CA THR A 119 25.70 15.69 17.18
C THR A 119 26.69 14.67 17.74
N SER A 120 26.57 14.32 19.03
CA SER A 120 27.41 13.30 19.68
C SER A 120 27.22 11.91 19.06
N LEU A 121 26.00 11.52 18.75
CA LEU A 121 25.68 10.26 18.08
C LEU A 121 26.26 10.24 16.66
N ARG A 122 26.13 11.34 15.92
CA ARG A 122 26.73 11.49 14.59
C ARG A 122 28.25 11.43 14.63
N ASN A 123 28.89 11.99 15.66
CA ASN A 123 30.33 11.88 15.89
C ASN A 123 30.76 10.42 16.13
N ASN A 124 29.87 9.59 16.68
CA ASN A 124 30.06 8.14 16.83
C ASN A 124 29.60 7.34 15.60
N HIS A 125 29.40 7.98 14.45
CA HIS A 125 28.91 7.37 13.20
C HIS A 125 27.52 6.71 13.32
N ILE A 126 26.71 7.14 14.28
CA ILE A 126 25.31 6.73 14.41
C ILE A 126 24.45 7.81 13.77
N VAL A 127 23.73 7.45 12.70
CA VAL A 127 22.83 8.36 12.00
C VAL A 127 21.47 8.32 12.69
N THR A 128 21.05 9.46 13.24
CA THR A 128 19.74 9.62 13.91
C THR A 128 19.01 10.85 13.38
N GLU A 129 17.72 10.69 13.18
CA GLU A 129 16.78 11.77 12.88
C GLU A 129 15.96 12.06 14.15
N ARG A 130 15.68 13.34 14.41
CA ARG A 130 14.91 13.82 15.57
C ARG A 130 13.67 14.54 15.11
#